data_AF-A0A819PD42-F1
#
_entry.id   AF-A0A819PD42-F1
#
_cell.length_a   1.000
_cell.length_b   1.000
_cell.length_c   1.000
_cell.angle_alpha   90.00
_cell.angle_beta   90.00
_cell.angle_gamma   90.00
#
_symmetry.space_group_name_H-M   'P 1'
#
loop_
_entity.id
_entity.type
_entity.pdbx_description
1 polymer ?
#
loop_
_entity_poly.entity_id
_entity_poly.type
_entity_poly.pdbx_seq_one_letter_code
_entity_poly.pdbx_strand_id
1 'polypeptide(L)'
;YICMYVGPDHGVCGCDKRCKCREDWTGDDCSCTTKNDSCLVNNTICNNQGVCECGRCKCNKDSGYLGPTCEDCPTCEHRCGATKDCVLCKTFQSGPLTKEQCDRCQYRFETIDDARKDLNYRLCQFDDEQDQCRFFYTYHTENDQLVLRVQEKKNCRRILSVRLTIIIIVSSILAFGLFCLMIWRMLATLHDRREFAKFEQEREKAKWETDVNPLYRQATVKYQNPTYRGYKVAAALDSNH
;
A
#
# COMPACT_ATOMS: atom_id res chain seq x y z
N TYR A 1 -53.29 -12.46 40.89
CA TYR A 1 -53.07 -11.55 39.74
C TYR A 1 -52.00 -12.06 38.77
N ILE A 2 -51.59 -13.34 38.86
CA ILE A 2 -50.47 -13.90 38.07
C ILE A 2 -50.88 -14.16 36.60
N CYS A 3 -52.15 -14.48 36.34
CA CYS A 3 -52.69 -14.81 35.00
C CYS A 3 -52.98 -13.64 34.05
N MET A 4 -52.78 -12.37 34.45
CA MET A 4 -53.39 -11.24 33.72
C MET A 4 -52.75 -10.92 32.35
N TYR A 5 -51.56 -11.46 32.07
CA TYR A 5 -50.80 -11.11 30.86
C TYR A 5 -50.92 -12.13 29.72
N VAL A 6 -51.59 -13.25 29.97
CA VAL A 6 -51.62 -14.38 29.04
C VAL A 6 -53.07 -14.61 28.62
N GLY A 7 -53.33 -14.64 27.31
CA GLY A 7 -54.69 -14.68 26.76
C GLY A 7 -55.53 -15.87 27.26
N PRO A 8 -56.87 -15.82 27.11
CA PRO A 8 -57.77 -16.88 27.58
C PRO A 8 -57.50 -18.26 26.94
N ASP A 9 -56.74 -18.28 25.84
CA ASP A 9 -56.34 -19.47 25.08
C ASP A 9 -55.19 -20.24 25.74
N HIS A 10 -54.53 -19.69 26.76
CA HIS A 10 -53.40 -20.34 27.44
C HIS A 10 -53.78 -20.89 28.82
N GLY A 11 -54.76 -20.27 29.49
CA GLY A 11 -55.16 -20.68 30.84
C GLY A 11 -56.36 -19.91 31.38
N VAL A 12 -56.87 -20.38 32.52
CA VAL A 12 -57.97 -19.73 33.26
C VAL A 12 -57.55 -19.46 34.70
N CYS A 13 -57.86 -18.28 35.21
CA CYS A 13 -57.57 -17.90 36.59
C CYS A 13 -58.54 -18.59 37.56
N GLY A 14 -58.00 -19.37 38.50
CA GLY A 14 -58.77 -20.01 39.56
C GLY A 14 -59.04 -19.08 40.75
N CYS A 15 -60.10 -19.36 41.50
CA CYS A 15 -60.45 -18.61 42.72
C CYS A 15 -59.37 -18.69 43.82
N ASP A 16 -58.45 -19.65 43.73
CA ASP A 16 -57.29 -19.82 44.61
C ASP A 16 -56.09 -18.94 44.22
N LYS A 17 -56.30 -17.96 43.32
CA LYS A 17 -55.28 -17.03 42.79
C LYS A 17 -54.19 -17.71 41.95
N ARG A 18 -54.32 -18.99 41.61
CA ARG A 18 -53.41 -19.74 40.73
C ARG A 18 -53.98 -19.87 39.32
N CYS A 19 -53.09 -20.01 38.35
CA CYS A 19 -53.45 -20.23 36.96
C CYS A 19 -53.65 -21.73 36.68
N LYS A 20 -54.75 -22.08 36.01
CA LYS A 20 -54.95 -23.42 35.45
C LYS A 20 -54.65 -23.37 33.96
N CYS A 21 -53.49 -23.88 33.58
CA CYS A 21 -53.04 -23.87 32.19
C CYS A 21 -53.84 -24.86 31.35
N ARG A 22 -54.08 -24.47 30.10
CA ARG A 22 -54.67 -25.34 29.09
C ARG A 22 -53.61 -26.31 28.55
N GLU A 23 -54.09 -27.26 27.75
CA GLU A 23 -53.22 -28.17 26.99
C GLU A 23 -52.18 -27.36 26.22
N ASP A 24 -50.95 -27.86 26.21
CA ASP A 24 -49.78 -27.23 25.61
C ASP A 24 -49.18 -25.98 26.30
N TRP A 25 -49.65 -25.64 27.51
CA TRP A 25 -49.14 -24.51 28.31
C TRP A 25 -48.76 -24.92 29.73
N THR A 26 -47.73 -24.29 30.28
CA THR A 26 -47.18 -24.56 31.61
C THR A 26 -46.62 -23.30 32.28
N GLY A 27 -46.20 -23.43 33.53
CA GLY A 27 -45.72 -22.33 34.38
C GLY A 27 -46.82 -21.73 35.26
N ASP A 28 -46.40 -20.96 36.27
CA ASP A 28 -47.31 -20.36 37.27
C ASP A 28 -48.30 -19.36 36.66
N ASP A 29 -47.98 -18.81 35.49
CA ASP A 29 -48.77 -17.85 34.72
C ASP A 29 -49.25 -18.40 33.36
N CYS A 30 -48.95 -19.67 33.04
CA CYS A 30 -49.25 -20.29 31.74
C CYS A 30 -48.60 -19.60 30.54
N SER A 31 -47.50 -18.87 30.74
CA SER A 31 -46.79 -18.17 29.66
C SER A 31 -45.88 -19.07 28.82
N CYS A 32 -45.57 -20.28 29.31
CA CYS A 32 -44.62 -21.18 28.67
C CYS A 32 -45.35 -22.23 27.84
N THR A 33 -45.12 -22.26 26.52
CA THR A 33 -45.65 -23.34 25.68
C THR A 33 -44.81 -24.62 25.85
N THR A 34 -45.45 -25.78 25.78
CA THR A 34 -44.78 -27.09 25.71
C THR A 34 -44.56 -27.56 24.27
N LYS A 35 -45.03 -26.81 23.26
CA LYS A 35 -44.77 -27.11 21.84
C LYS A 35 -43.37 -26.67 21.46
N ASN A 36 -42.76 -27.45 20.57
CA ASN A 36 -41.44 -27.17 20.00
C ASN A 36 -41.51 -26.66 18.56
N ASP A 37 -42.71 -26.39 18.03
CA ASP A 37 -42.92 -26.02 16.62
C ASP A 37 -42.10 -24.79 16.21
N SER A 38 -42.03 -23.77 17.07
CA SER A 38 -41.24 -22.56 16.84
C SER A 38 -39.72 -22.75 16.95
N CYS A 39 -39.28 -23.87 17.51
CA CYS A 39 -37.87 -24.24 17.67
C CYS A 39 -37.40 -25.27 16.62
N LEU A 40 -38.30 -25.79 15.79
CA LEU A 40 -38.03 -26.86 14.84
C LEU A 40 -37.54 -26.28 13.51
N VAL A 41 -36.29 -26.57 13.15
CA VAL A 41 -35.66 -26.17 11.89
C VAL A 41 -35.08 -27.41 11.22
N ASN A 42 -35.48 -27.69 9.97
CA ASN A 42 -35.00 -28.86 9.21
C ASN A 42 -35.10 -30.19 9.98
N ASN A 43 -36.23 -30.44 10.65
CA ASN A 43 -36.46 -31.61 11.52
C ASN A 43 -35.50 -31.75 12.71
N THR A 44 -34.80 -30.68 13.09
CA THR A 44 -33.94 -30.63 14.28
C THR A 44 -34.38 -29.51 15.21
N ILE A 45 -34.34 -29.77 16.52
CA ILE A 45 -34.67 -28.75 17.53
C ILE A 45 -33.44 -27.88 17.72
N CYS A 46 -33.57 -26.57 17.50
CA CYS A 46 -32.50 -25.59 17.71
C CYS A 46 -31.17 -25.99 17.03
N ASN A 47 -31.25 -26.54 15.81
CA ASN A 47 -30.12 -27.05 15.03
C ASN A 47 -29.22 -28.08 15.76
N ASN A 48 -29.75 -28.80 16.77
CA ASN A 48 -28.98 -29.65 17.69
C ASN A 48 -27.87 -28.92 18.48
N GLN A 49 -27.90 -27.59 18.50
CA GLN A 49 -26.95 -26.73 19.21
C GLN A 49 -27.57 -26.08 20.46
N GLY A 50 -28.79 -26.48 20.83
CA GLY A 50 -29.50 -25.93 21.97
C GLY A 50 -30.70 -26.75 22.39
N VAL A 51 -31.39 -26.25 23.41
CA VAL A 51 -32.63 -26.83 23.96
C VAL A 51 -33.77 -25.85 23.74
N CYS A 52 -34.94 -26.34 23.32
CA CYS A 52 -36.13 -25.51 23.23
C CYS A 52 -36.77 -25.36 24.62
N GLU A 53 -36.91 -24.12 25.10
CA GLU A 53 -37.59 -23.80 26.34
C GLU A 53 -38.65 -22.73 26.09
N CYS A 54 -39.92 -23.05 26.40
CA CYS A 54 -41.05 -22.15 26.23
C CYS A 54 -41.18 -21.59 24.80
N GLY A 55 -40.95 -22.44 23.79
CA GLY A 55 -41.01 -22.07 22.37
C GLY A 55 -39.85 -21.19 21.88
N ARG A 56 -38.76 -21.07 22.65
CA ARG A 56 -37.53 -20.36 22.26
C ARG A 56 -36.30 -21.23 22.45
N CYS A 57 -35.35 -21.15 21.53
CA CYS A 57 -34.11 -21.89 21.65
C CYS A 57 -33.17 -21.24 22.67
N LYS A 58 -32.65 -22.05 23.58
CA LYS A 58 -31.49 -21.73 24.44
C LYS A 58 -30.28 -22.47 23.91
N CYS A 59 -29.40 -21.75 23.23
CA CYS A 59 -28.19 -22.31 22.65
C CYS A 59 -27.20 -22.74 23.75
N ASN A 60 -26.51 -23.86 23.50
CA ASN A 60 -25.53 -24.40 24.43
C ASN A 60 -24.35 -23.44 24.54
N LYS A 61 -24.06 -22.97 25.76
CA LYS A 61 -23.01 -21.98 26.03
C LYS A 61 -21.62 -22.43 25.56
N ASP A 62 -21.36 -23.74 25.60
CA ASP A 62 -20.07 -24.31 25.21
C ASP A 62 -19.91 -24.45 23.69
N SER A 63 -21.02 -24.46 22.93
CA SER A 63 -21.01 -24.60 21.47
C SER A 63 -20.63 -23.30 20.75
N GLY A 64 -20.81 -22.16 21.42
CA GLY A 64 -20.61 -20.83 20.85
C GLY A 64 -21.67 -20.40 19.84
N TYR A 65 -22.71 -21.21 19.57
CA TYR A 65 -23.77 -20.86 18.62
C TYR A 65 -24.74 -19.79 19.18
N LEU A 66 -25.22 -18.93 18.28
CA LEU A 66 -26.07 -17.78 18.51
C LEU A 66 -27.27 -17.82 17.55
N GLY A 67 -28.19 -16.87 17.70
CA GLY A 67 -29.38 -16.75 16.85
C GLY A 67 -30.65 -17.37 17.48
N PRO A 68 -31.83 -17.03 16.95
CA PRO A 68 -33.12 -17.50 17.46
C PRO A 68 -33.29 -19.03 17.43
N THR A 69 -32.55 -19.73 16.58
CA THR A 69 -32.58 -21.20 16.45
C THR A 69 -31.19 -21.83 16.57
N CYS A 70 -30.21 -21.11 17.12
CA CYS A 70 -28.82 -21.56 17.29
C CYS A 70 -28.11 -21.89 15.96
N GLU A 71 -28.42 -21.13 14.91
CA GLU A 71 -27.87 -21.29 13.56
C GLU A 71 -26.52 -20.60 13.35
N ASP A 72 -26.22 -19.56 14.15
CA ASP A 72 -25.06 -18.72 13.93
C ASP A 72 -23.87 -19.24 14.73
N CYS A 73 -22.85 -19.73 14.04
CA CYS A 73 -21.60 -20.18 14.68
C CYS A 73 -20.48 -19.12 14.53
N PRO A 74 -20.34 -18.17 15.47
CA PRO A 74 -19.27 -17.17 15.48
C PRO A 74 -17.87 -17.77 15.69
N THR A 75 -17.72 -19.04 16.04
CA THR A 75 -16.42 -19.72 16.16
C THR A 75 -16.10 -20.62 14.97
N CYS A 76 -17.05 -20.89 14.08
CA CYS A 76 -16.83 -21.78 12.95
C CYS A 76 -15.96 -21.11 11.87
N GLU A 77 -14.68 -21.43 11.90
CA GLU A 77 -13.67 -21.07 10.89
C GLU A 77 -14.03 -21.58 9.47
N HIS A 78 -14.90 -22.60 9.41
CA HIS A 78 -15.28 -23.28 8.17
C HIS A 78 -15.97 -22.40 7.13
N ARG A 79 -16.79 -21.40 7.49
CA ARG A 79 -17.50 -20.60 6.47
C ARG A 79 -16.56 -19.65 5.73
N CYS A 80 -15.81 -18.82 6.46
CA CYS A 80 -14.80 -17.94 5.86
C CYS A 80 -13.76 -18.74 5.06
N GLY A 81 -13.31 -19.89 5.57
CA GLY A 81 -12.38 -20.77 4.86
C GLY A 81 -12.98 -21.33 3.56
N ALA A 82 -14.20 -21.87 3.62
CA ALA A 82 -14.87 -22.49 2.47
C ALA A 82 -15.25 -21.49 1.36
N THR A 83 -15.60 -20.24 1.73
CA THR A 83 -15.98 -19.22 0.74
C THR A 83 -14.80 -18.42 0.20
N LYS A 84 -13.63 -18.49 0.85
CA LYS A 84 -12.41 -17.74 0.48
C LYS A 84 -12.08 -17.90 -1.01
N ASP A 85 -12.00 -19.13 -1.49
CA ASP A 85 -11.53 -19.42 -2.84
C ASP A 85 -12.54 -18.99 -3.91
N CYS A 86 -13.84 -19.13 -3.61
CA CYS A 86 -14.92 -18.63 -4.47
C CYS A 86 -14.91 -17.10 -4.57
N VAL A 87 -14.67 -16.39 -3.46
CA VAL A 87 -14.53 -14.92 -3.45
C VAL A 87 -13.33 -14.48 -4.29
N LEU A 88 -12.19 -15.16 -4.15
CA LEU A 88 -10.99 -14.87 -4.94
C LEU A 88 -11.24 -14.99 -6.44
N CYS A 89 -11.87 -16.07 -6.87
CA CYS A 89 -12.09 -16.27 -8.30
C CYS A 89 -13.22 -15.38 -8.86
N LYS A 90 -14.38 -15.30 -8.22
CA LYS A 90 -15.53 -14.54 -8.77
C LYS A 90 -15.32 -13.03 -8.76
N THR A 91 -14.70 -12.48 -7.71
CA THR A 91 -14.52 -11.04 -7.57
C THR A 91 -13.17 -10.57 -8.13
N PHE A 92 -12.09 -11.26 -7.79
CA PHE A 92 -10.73 -10.82 -8.11
C PHE A 92 -10.09 -11.54 -9.29
N GLN A 93 -10.77 -12.53 -9.88
CA GLN A 93 -10.24 -13.38 -10.97
C GLN A 93 -8.87 -14.00 -10.61
N SER A 94 -8.67 -14.27 -9.32
CA SER A 94 -7.43 -14.76 -8.70
C SER A 94 -7.72 -16.06 -7.92
N GLY A 95 -6.68 -16.67 -7.37
CA GLY A 95 -6.77 -17.80 -6.47
C GLY A 95 -6.52 -19.16 -7.14
N PRO A 96 -6.70 -20.25 -6.37
CA PRO A 96 -6.31 -21.60 -6.79
C PRO A 96 -7.36 -22.32 -7.66
N LEU A 97 -8.59 -21.78 -7.77
CA LEU A 97 -9.68 -22.44 -8.49
C LEU A 97 -9.53 -22.29 -10.01
N THR A 98 -9.80 -23.38 -10.71
CA THR A 98 -10.03 -23.39 -12.17
C THR A 98 -11.35 -22.69 -12.52
N LYS A 99 -11.55 -22.32 -13.79
CA LYS A 99 -12.79 -21.66 -14.24
C LYS A 99 -14.02 -22.50 -13.96
N GLU A 100 -13.95 -23.82 -14.20
CA GLU A 100 -15.04 -24.76 -13.96
C GLU A 100 -15.35 -24.92 -12.47
N GLN A 101 -14.33 -24.91 -11.61
CA GLN A 101 -14.52 -24.92 -10.15
C GLN A 101 -15.16 -23.62 -9.66
N CYS A 102 -14.72 -22.50 -10.20
CA CYS A 102 -15.24 -21.19 -9.89
C CYS A 102 -16.72 -21.06 -10.28
N ASP A 103 -17.12 -21.61 -11.42
CA ASP A 103 -18.52 -21.59 -11.87
C ASP A 103 -19.46 -22.44 -11.02
N ARG A 104 -18.93 -23.39 -10.24
CA ARG A 104 -19.70 -24.12 -9.23
C ARG A 104 -19.98 -23.33 -7.96
N CYS A 105 -19.36 -22.17 -7.77
CA CYS A 105 -19.65 -21.29 -6.64
C CYS A 105 -21.03 -20.62 -6.84
N GLN A 106 -22.09 -21.19 -6.25
CA GLN A 106 -23.48 -20.72 -6.36
C GLN A 106 -23.88 -19.70 -5.27
N TYR A 107 -22.90 -19.01 -4.66
CA TYR A 107 -23.16 -17.98 -3.67
C TYR A 107 -23.66 -16.69 -4.32
N ARG A 108 -24.47 -15.91 -3.60
CA ARG A 108 -24.83 -14.56 -4.04
C ARG A 108 -23.72 -13.59 -3.64
N PHE A 109 -23.17 -12.88 -4.61
CA PHE A 109 -22.10 -11.90 -4.39
C PHE A 109 -22.65 -10.48 -4.49
N GLU A 110 -22.30 -9.65 -3.52
CA GLU A 110 -22.60 -8.22 -3.50
C GLU A 110 -21.29 -7.46 -3.35
N THR A 111 -21.07 -6.45 -4.19
CA THR A 111 -19.87 -5.62 -4.11
C THR A 111 -20.13 -4.44 -3.19
N ILE A 112 -19.22 -4.20 -2.25
CA ILE A 112 -19.28 -3.07 -1.31
C ILE A 112 -17.96 -2.29 -1.31
N ASP A 113 -17.98 -1.07 -0.77
CA ASP A 113 -16.78 -0.23 -0.71
C ASP A 113 -15.75 -0.75 0.31
N ASP A 114 -16.17 -1.02 1.55
CA ASP A 114 -15.29 -1.48 2.62
C ASP A 114 -16.03 -2.40 3.60
N ALA A 115 -15.72 -3.69 3.53
CA ALA A 115 -16.29 -4.73 4.39
C ALA A 115 -16.02 -4.49 5.89
N ARG A 116 -14.98 -3.72 6.23
CA ARG A 116 -14.64 -3.43 7.64
C ARG A 116 -15.60 -2.44 8.29
N LYS A 117 -16.35 -1.67 7.50
CA LYS A 117 -17.36 -0.73 8.01
C LYS A 117 -18.68 -1.39 8.35
N ASP A 118 -18.88 -2.63 7.89
CA ASP A 118 -20.13 -3.35 8.06
C ASP A 118 -20.11 -4.12 9.39
N LEU A 119 -20.30 -3.37 10.48
CA LEU A 119 -20.24 -3.86 11.87
C LEU A 119 -21.37 -4.85 12.22
N ASN A 120 -22.40 -4.94 11.38
CA ASN A 120 -23.56 -5.80 11.60
C ASN A 120 -23.27 -7.27 11.27
N TYR A 121 -22.23 -7.53 10.47
CA TYR A 121 -21.92 -8.87 9.99
C TYR A 121 -20.47 -9.24 10.26
N ARG A 122 -20.18 -10.54 10.24
CA ARG A 122 -18.85 -11.03 10.51
C ARG A 122 -17.90 -10.70 9.37
N LEU A 123 -16.77 -10.08 9.72
CA LEU A 123 -15.65 -9.82 8.82
C LEU A 123 -14.78 -11.08 8.64
N CYS A 124 -14.68 -11.56 7.42
CA CYS A 124 -13.65 -12.49 6.97
C CYS A 124 -12.46 -11.70 6.40
N GLN A 125 -11.24 -12.10 6.76
CA GLN A 125 -10.00 -11.46 6.32
C GLN A 125 -9.02 -12.54 5.87
N PHE A 126 -8.48 -12.41 4.66
CA PHE A 126 -7.44 -13.29 4.14
C PHE A 126 -6.41 -12.52 3.32
N ASP A 127 -5.22 -13.09 3.21
CA ASP A 127 -4.17 -12.62 2.33
C ASP A 127 -4.19 -13.44 1.03
N ASP A 128 -4.12 -12.76 -0.12
CA ASP A 128 -3.96 -13.39 -1.44
C ASP A 128 -2.47 -13.70 -1.65
N GLU A 129 -2.17 -14.97 -1.89
CA GLU A 129 -0.80 -15.46 -2.05
C GLU A 129 -0.14 -14.96 -3.35
N GLN A 130 -0.92 -14.63 -4.40
CA GLN A 130 -0.36 -14.18 -5.68
C GLN A 130 0.19 -12.76 -5.58
N ASP A 131 -0.57 -11.85 -4.97
CA ASP A 131 -0.26 -10.42 -4.94
C ASP A 131 0.22 -9.92 -3.57
N GLN A 132 0.24 -10.79 -2.55
CA GLN A 132 0.47 -10.42 -1.13
C GLN A 132 -0.48 -9.30 -0.64
N CYS A 133 -1.67 -9.22 -1.23
CA CYS A 133 -2.68 -8.23 -0.89
C CYS A 133 -3.71 -8.82 0.06
N ARG A 134 -4.18 -8.00 1.01
CA ARG A 134 -5.24 -8.40 1.93
C ARG A 134 -6.60 -8.07 1.36
N PHE A 135 -7.54 -9.00 1.44
CA PHE A 135 -8.93 -8.76 1.08
C PHE A 135 -9.85 -9.07 2.25
N PHE A 136 -10.97 -8.36 2.29
CA PHE A 136 -11.97 -8.47 3.33
C PHE A 136 -13.35 -8.62 2.71
N TYR A 137 -14.19 -9.42 3.36
CA TYR A 137 -15.58 -9.59 2.98
C TYR A 137 -16.41 -9.96 4.21
N THR A 138 -17.70 -9.67 4.17
CA THR A 138 -18.65 -10.14 5.18
C THR A 138 -19.61 -11.16 4.59
N TYR A 139 -20.26 -11.95 5.43
CA TYR A 139 -21.31 -12.86 4.99
C TYR A 139 -22.51 -12.78 5.91
N HIS A 140 -23.68 -13.02 5.33
CA HIS A 140 -24.94 -13.17 6.06
C HIS A 140 -25.87 -14.12 5.31
N THR A 141 -26.87 -14.63 5.98
CA THR A 141 -27.89 -15.48 5.37
C THR A 141 -29.15 -14.65 5.14
N GLU A 142 -29.64 -14.61 3.91
CA GLU A 142 -30.89 -13.96 3.51
C GLU A 142 -31.76 -14.99 2.79
N ASN A 143 -32.97 -15.28 3.29
CA ASN A 143 -33.89 -16.28 2.74
C ASN A 143 -33.24 -17.67 2.50
N ASP A 144 -32.55 -18.21 3.52
CA ASP A 144 -31.78 -19.46 3.44
C ASP A 144 -30.63 -19.48 2.41
N GLN A 145 -30.33 -18.36 1.75
CA GLN A 145 -29.22 -18.23 0.82
C GLN A 145 -28.06 -17.45 1.46
N LEU A 146 -26.83 -17.96 1.30
CA LEU A 146 -25.63 -17.27 1.77
C LEU A 146 -25.26 -16.13 0.82
N VAL A 147 -25.24 -14.91 1.36
CA VAL A 147 -24.87 -13.68 0.66
C VAL A 147 -23.49 -13.22 1.14
N LEU A 148 -22.57 -13.08 0.19
CA LEU A 148 -21.19 -12.66 0.41
C LEU A 148 -21.02 -11.21 -0.06
N ARG A 149 -20.72 -10.31 0.88
CA ARG A 149 -20.44 -8.90 0.60
C ARG A 149 -18.95 -8.67 0.53
N VAL A 150 -18.43 -8.52 -0.68
CA VAL A 150 -17.00 -8.47 -0.97
C VAL A 150 -16.60 -7.05 -1.33
N GLN A 151 -15.47 -6.58 -0.83
CA GLN A 151 -14.92 -5.29 -1.25
C GLN A 151 -14.46 -5.33 -2.72
N GLU A 152 -14.63 -4.23 -3.45
CA GLU A 152 -14.25 -4.16 -4.88
C GLU A 152 -12.73 -4.27 -5.10
N LYS A 153 -11.92 -3.67 -4.21
CA LYS A 153 -10.45 -3.58 -4.37
C LYS A 153 -9.73 -4.25 -3.23
N LYS A 154 -8.69 -5.04 -3.51
CA LYS A 154 -7.80 -5.59 -2.47
C LYS A 154 -7.00 -4.46 -1.80
N ASN A 155 -6.79 -4.57 -0.50
CA ASN A 155 -5.88 -3.70 0.23
C ASN A 155 -4.45 -4.20 0.04
N CYS A 156 -3.84 -3.77 -1.07
CA CYS A 156 -2.44 -4.02 -1.37
C CYS A 156 -1.56 -3.01 -0.64
N ARG A 157 -0.63 -3.49 0.19
CA ARG A 157 0.48 -2.64 0.62
C ARG A 157 1.30 -2.34 -0.64
N ARG A 158 1.48 -1.07 -1.02
CA ARG A 158 2.33 -0.73 -2.18
C ARG A 158 3.75 -1.21 -1.91
N ILE A 159 4.07 -2.40 -2.38
CA ILE A 159 5.44 -2.87 -2.48
C ILE A 159 5.92 -2.38 -3.84
N LEU A 160 6.59 -1.21 -3.86
CA LEU A 160 7.38 -0.86 -5.04
C LEU A 160 8.35 -2.02 -5.26
N SER A 161 8.29 -2.64 -6.44
CA SER A 161 9.15 -3.79 -6.73
C SER A 161 10.59 -3.46 -6.37
N VAL A 162 11.29 -4.37 -5.69
CA VAL A 162 12.66 -4.13 -5.19
C VAL A 162 13.57 -3.65 -6.31
N ARG A 163 13.38 -4.18 -7.52
CA ARG A 163 14.09 -3.75 -8.75
C ARG A 163 13.88 -2.27 -9.05
N LEU A 164 12.64 -1.78 -9.02
CA LEU A 164 12.31 -0.39 -9.33
C LEU A 164 12.85 0.57 -8.27
N THR A 165 12.82 0.18 -6.99
CA THR A 165 13.43 0.94 -5.90
C THR A 165 14.94 1.08 -6.09
N ILE A 166 15.64 0.01 -6.45
CA ILE A 166 17.08 0.03 -6.72
C ILE A 166 17.40 0.94 -7.92
N ILE A 167 16.64 0.85 -9.01
CA ILE A 167 16.84 1.68 -10.20
C ILE A 167 16.72 3.18 -9.85
N ILE A 168 15.73 3.56 -9.05
CA ILE A 168 15.54 4.95 -8.62
C ILE A 168 16.73 5.46 -7.81
N ILE A 169 17.21 4.67 -6.84
CA ILE A 169 18.33 5.06 -5.97
C ILE A 169 19.63 5.14 -6.76
N VAL A 170 19.93 4.15 -7.61
CA VAL A 170 21.16 4.16 -8.41
C VAL A 170 21.14 5.32 -9.40
N SER A 171 20.01 5.55 -10.08
CA SER A 171 19.86 6.65 -11.02
C SER A 171 20.02 8.02 -10.34
N SER A 172 19.51 8.20 -9.12
CA SER A 172 19.60 9.48 -8.42
C SER A 172 21.04 9.79 -7.99
N ILE A 173 21.78 8.80 -7.49
CA ILE A 173 23.19 8.96 -7.09
C ILE A 173 24.05 9.30 -8.31
N LEU A 174 23.87 8.57 -9.43
CA LEU A 174 24.62 8.83 -10.65
C LEU A 174 24.32 10.22 -11.22
N ALA A 175 23.04 10.61 -11.25
CA ALA A 175 22.64 11.94 -11.73
C ALA A 175 23.19 13.05 -10.84
N PHE A 176 23.17 12.87 -9.52
CA PHE A 176 23.73 13.84 -8.57
C PHE A 176 25.24 13.97 -8.73
N GLY A 177 25.97 12.86 -8.89
CA GLY A 177 27.40 12.87 -9.17
C GLY A 177 27.75 13.61 -10.46
N LEU A 178 27.04 13.32 -11.55
CA LEU A 178 27.18 14.02 -12.82
C LEU A 178 26.90 15.53 -12.71
N PHE A 179 25.85 15.89 -11.96
CA PHE A 179 25.49 17.29 -11.72
C PHE A 179 26.59 18.05 -10.97
N CYS A 180 27.14 17.46 -9.90
CA CYS A 180 28.27 18.04 -9.17
C CYS A 180 29.52 18.17 -10.04
N LEU A 181 29.82 17.16 -10.89
CA LEU A 181 30.94 17.23 -11.82
C LEU A 181 30.74 18.31 -12.90
N MET A 182 29.51 18.48 -13.40
CA MET A 182 29.17 19.53 -14.35
C MET A 182 29.35 20.91 -13.73
N ILE A 183 28.88 21.12 -12.50
CA ILE A 183 29.08 22.38 -11.76
C ILE A 183 30.57 22.63 -11.52
N TRP A 184 31.31 21.63 -11.02
CA TRP A 184 32.73 21.78 -10.77
C TRP A 184 33.50 22.12 -12.04
N ARG A 185 33.21 21.44 -13.15
CA ARG A 185 33.81 21.72 -14.45
C ARG A 185 33.45 23.11 -14.97
N MET A 186 32.21 23.56 -14.77
CA MET A 186 31.78 24.91 -15.11
C MET A 186 32.55 25.96 -14.29
N LEU A 187 32.66 25.78 -12.98
CA LEU A 187 33.40 26.67 -12.09
C LEU A 187 34.89 26.71 -12.43
N ALA A 188 35.51 25.55 -12.66
CA ALA A 188 36.92 25.45 -13.06
C ALA A 188 37.16 26.18 -14.38
N THR A 189 36.31 25.96 -15.39
CA THR A 189 36.42 26.64 -16.70
C THR A 189 36.29 28.16 -16.57
N LEU A 190 35.41 28.64 -15.68
CA LEU A 190 35.26 30.08 -15.42
C LEU A 190 36.48 30.65 -14.68
N HIS A 191 37.04 29.91 -13.73
CA HIS A 191 38.25 30.32 -13.02
C HIS A 191 39.45 30.37 -13.97
N ASP A 192 39.66 29.31 -14.76
CA ASP A 192 40.72 29.26 -15.78
C ASP A 192 40.60 30.41 -16.79
N ARG A 193 39.38 30.74 -17.25
CA ARG A 193 39.17 31.89 -18.15
C ARG A 193 39.49 33.23 -17.48
N ARG A 194 39.18 33.38 -16.20
CA ARG A 194 39.50 34.61 -15.45
C ARG A 194 41.01 34.76 -15.24
N GLU A 195 41.69 33.69 -14.86
CA GLU A 195 43.14 33.69 -14.69
C GLU A 195 43.86 33.91 -16.02
N PHE A 196 43.38 33.30 -17.11
CA PHE A 196 43.92 33.52 -18.44
C PHE A 196 43.82 34.99 -18.88
N ALA A 197 42.65 35.63 -18.67
CA ALA A 197 42.48 37.05 -18.99
C ALA A 197 43.39 37.96 -18.15
N LYS A 198 43.60 37.63 -16.87
CA LYS A 198 44.53 38.34 -15.99
C LYS A 198 45.98 38.19 -16.46
N PHE A 199 46.37 36.96 -16.85
CA PHE A 199 47.70 36.66 -17.34
C PHE A 199 48.03 37.40 -18.65
N GLU A 200 47.07 37.51 -19.59
CA GLU A 200 47.28 38.29 -20.81
C GLU A 200 47.53 39.78 -20.52
N GLN A 201 46.79 40.37 -19.58
CA GLN A 201 47.01 41.76 -19.14
C GLN A 201 48.39 41.96 -18.48
N GLU A 202 48.83 41.01 -17.65
CA GLU A 202 50.17 41.07 -17.04
C GLU A 202 51.28 40.92 -18.10
N ARG A 203 51.09 40.03 -19.09
CA ARG A 203 52.02 39.86 -20.23
C ARG A 203 52.17 41.12 -21.07
N GLU A 204 51.07 41.83 -21.36
CA GLU A 204 51.13 43.08 -22.12
C GLU A 204 51.87 44.17 -21.34
N LYS A 205 51.60 44.31 -20.04
CA LYS A 205 52.31 45.27 -19.17
C LYS A 205 53.81 44.95 -19.05
N ALA A 206 54.17 43.67 -18.94
CA ALA A 206 55.57 43.24 -18.88
C ALA A 206 56.36 43.51 -20.17
N LYS A 207 55.71 43.50 -21.34
CA LYS A 207 56.35 43.88 -22.62
C LYS A 207 56.69 45.38 -22.69
N TRP A 208 55.97 46.24 -21.97
CA TRP A 208 56.27 47.68 -21.93
C TRP A 208 57.42 48.02 -20.97
N GLU A 209 57.61 47.27 -19.90
CA GLU A 209 58.72 47.51 -18.94
C GLU A 209 60.09 47.05 -19.45
N THR A 210 60.15 46.28 -20.53
CA THR A 210 61.41 45.73 -21.07
C THR A 210 62.10 46.63 -22.11
N ASP A 211 61.49 47.73 -22.55
CA ASP A 211 61.98 48.46 -23.73
C ASP A 211 62.83 49.72 -23.45
N VAL A 212 63.15 50.09 -22.20
CA VAL A 212 64.27 51.04 -21.94
C VAL A 212 64.64 51.09 -20.45
N ASN A 213 65.90 50.77 -20.12
CA ASN A 213 66.51 51.20 -18.86
C ASN A 213 66.92 52.69 -19.00
N PRO A 214 66.33 53.62 -18.23
CA PRO A 214 66.63 55.06 -18.34
C PRO A 214 68.06 55.44 -17.91
N LEU A 215 68.85 54.51 -17.36
CA LEU A 215 70.26 54.68 -17.01
C LEU A 215 71.25 54.08 -18.04
N TYR A 216 70.78 53.38 -19.07
CA TYR A 216 71.68 52.74 -20.03
C TYR A 216 72.18 53.73 -21.08
N ARG A 217 73.45 54.16 -20.96
CA ARG A 217 74.19 54.85 -22.03
C ARG A 217 74.96 53.82 -22.86
N GLN A 218 74.79 53.84 -24.19
CA GLN A 218 75.62 53.04 -25.09
C GLN A 218 77.10 53.40 -24.91
N ALA A 219 77.92 52.42 -24.57
CA ALA A 219 79.37 52.56 -24.42
C ALA A 219 80.08 52.46 -25.79
N THR A 220 79.71 53.30 -26.74
CA THR A 220 80.40 53.37 -28.03
C THR A 220 80.51 54.81 -28.49
N VAL A 221 81.62 55.46 -28.14
CA VAL A 221 81.99 56.76 -28.68
C VAL A 221 82.55 56.57 -30.09
N LYS A 222 81.82 56.99 -31.12
CA LYS A 222 82.38 57.11 -32.47
C LYS A 222 83.34 58.30 -32.50
N TYR A 223 84.65 58.00 -32.49
CA TYR A 223 85.69 58.99 -32.70
C TYR A 223 86.01 59.06 -34.20
N GLN A 224 85.81 60.22 -34.84
CA GLN A 224 86.31 60.46 -36.20
C GLN A 224 87.80 60.74 -36.12
N ASN A 225 88.61 59.86 -36.70
CA ASN A 225 90.06 59.99 -36.77
C ASN A 225 90.46 61.06 -37.82
N PRO A 226 91.07 62.20 -37.44
CA PRO A 226 91.41 63.28 -38.38
C PRO A 226 92.61 63.00 -39.29
N THR A 227 93.30 61.86 -39.17
CA THR A 227 94.63 61.67 -39.80
C THR A 227 94.66 60.73 -41.01
N TYR A 228 93.55 60.09 -41.40
CA TYR A 228 93.55 59.21 -42.58
C TYR A 228 93.36 60.00 -43.89
N ARG A 229 94.41 60.69 -44.33
CA ARG A 229 94.61 61.05 -45.74
C ARG A 229 95.24 59.87 -46.47
N GLY A 230 94.45 59.24 -47.35
CA GLY A 230 94.91 58.51 -48.53
C GLY A 230 95.62 57.17 -48.29
N TYR A 231 95.01 56.08 -48.74
CA TYR A 231 95.51 55.26 -49.85
C TYR A 231 94.41 54.30 -50.29
N LYS A 232 94.11 54.27 -51.59
CA LYS A 232 93.31 53.21 -52.21
C LYS A 232 94.20 51.97 -52.29
N VAL A 233 93.75 50.85 -51.71
CA VAL A 233 94.20 49.52 -52.12
C VAL A 233 92.95 48.66 -52.26
N ALA A 234 92.74 48.19 -53.50
CA ALA A 234 91.76 47.17 -53.84
C ALA A 234 92.40 45.79 -53.68
N ALA A 235 91.72 44.88 -52.99
CA ALA A 235 91.80 43.42 -53.08
C ALA A 235 90.57 42.91 -52.30
N ALA A 236 89.42 42.58 -52.90
CA ALA A 236 89.11 41.50 -53.83
C ALA A 236 89.31 40.09 -53.22
N LEU A 237 88.17 39.50 -52.82
CA LEU A 237 87.79 38.07 -52.88
C LEU A 237 88.64 37.11 -52.01
N ASP A 238 88.15 36.00 -51.46
CA ASP A 238 86.89 35.27 -51.46
C ASP A 238 87.06 34.19 -50.37
N SER A 239 85.94 33.64 -49.87
CA SER A 239 85.74 32.26 -49.37
C SER A 239 84.79 32.29 -48.18
N ASN A 240 83.50 32.05 -48.39
CA ASN A 240 82.86 30.75 -48.66
C ASN A 240 82.37 30.09 -47.37
N HIS A 241 81.04 30.04 -47.32
CA HIS A 241 80.18 28.93 -46.93
C HIS A 241 80.00 28.57 -45.46
#